data_AF-K1XX67-F1
#
_entry.id   AF-K1XX67-F1
#
_cell.length_a   1.000
_cell.length_b   1.000
_cell.length_c   1.000
_cell.angle_alpha   90.00
_cell.angle_beta   90.00
_cell.angle_gamma   90.00
#
_symmetry.space_group_name_H-M   'P 1'
#
loop_
_entity.id
_entity.type
_entity.pdbx_description
1 polymer ?
#
loop_
_entity_poly.entity_id
_entity_poly.type
_entity_poly.pdbx_seq_one_letter_code
_entity_poly.pdbx_strand_id
1 'polypeptide(L)' 'MQKKAVILYSGGLDSTTCLAIAKEQGFAPYALSFSYGQRHQQELE' A
#
# COMPACT_ATOMS: atom_id res chain seq x y z
N MET A 1 17.66 -11.17 8.46
CA MET A 1 17.02 -9.83 8.41
C MET A 1 16.00 -9.83 7.29
N GLN A 2 14.76 -9.39 7.54
CA GLN A 2 13.77 -9.22 6.47
C GLN A 2 14.15 -8.04 5.56
N LYS A 3 14.01 -8.20 4.25
CA LYS A 3 14.28 -7.13 3.28
C LYS A 3 13.16 -6.10 3.35
N LYS A 4 13.49 -4.81 3.44
CA LYS A 4 12.48 -3.73 3.49
C LYS A 4 11.88 -3.51 2.10
N ALA A 5 10.58 -3.25 2.04
CA ALA A 5 9.87 -2.85 0.83
C ALA A 5 9.01 -1.62 1.11
N VAL A 6 9.06 -0.61 0.25
CA VAL A 6 8.13 0.53 0.31
C VAL A 6 7.02 0.28 -0.70
N ILE A 7 5.77 0.34 -0.24
CA ILE A 7 4.58 0.13 -1.07
C ILE A 7 3.85 1.46 -1.20
N LEU A 8 3.64 1.92 -2.44
CA LEU A 8 2.76 3.05 -2.70
C LEU A 8 1.32 2.62 -2.42
N TYR A 9 0.75 3.20 -1.38
CA TYR A 9 -0.49 2.73 -0.79
C TYR A 9 -1.60 3.76 -1.01
N SER A 10 -2.54 3.45 -1.92
CA SER A 10 -3.73 4.29 -2.16
C SER A 10 -4.91 3.90 -1.27
N GLY A 11 -4.90 2.70 -0.68
CA GLY A 11 -6.05 2.10 0.00
C GLY A 11 -6.92 1.24 -0.91
N GLY A 12 -6.76 1.36 -2.23
CA GLY A 12 -7.48 0.54 -3.22
C GLY A 12 -6.98 -0.90 -3.29
N LEU A 13 -7.74 -1.75 -4.00
CA LEU A 13 -7.51 -3.20 -4.12
C LEU A 13 -6.08 -3.55 -4.54
N ASP A 14 -5.56 -2.90 -5.57
CA ASP A 14 -4.23 -3.21 -6.12
C ASP A 14 -3.12 -2.93 -5.11
N SER A 15 -3.18 -1.77 -4.45
CA SER A 15 -2.17 -1.37 -3.47
C SER A 15 -2.22 -2.23 -2.20
N THR A 16 -3.41 -2.67 -1.80
CA THR A 16 -3.61 -3.60 -0.68
C THR A 16 -3.13 -5.01 -1.02
N THR A 17 -3.37 -5.47 -2.25
CA THR A 17 -2.89 -6.77 -2.75
C THR A 17 -1.36 -6.78 -2.83
N CYS A 18 -0.74 -5.70 -3.32
CA CYS A 18 0.71 -5.56 -3.37
C CYS A 18 1.34 -5.63 -1.96
N LEU A 19 0.73 -4.99 -0.97
CA LEU A 19 1.17 -5.07 0.43
C LEU A 19 1.08 -6.50 0.98
N ALA A 20 -0.02 -7.21 0.70
CA ALA A 20 -0.20 -8.59 1.12
C ALA A 20 0.84 -9.54 0.49
N ILE A 21 1.07 -9.40 -0.82
CA ILE A 21 2.09 -10.18 -1.55
C ILE A 21 3.49 -9.92 -0.99
N ALA A 22 3.85 -8.65 -0.70
CA ALA A 22 5.15 -8.33 -0.13
C ALA A 22 5.36 -9.00 1.24
N LYS A 23 4.30 -9.04 2.08
CA LYS A 23 4.32 -9.73 3.36
C LYS A 23 4.47 -11.24 3.19
N GLU A 24 3.73 -11.85 2.26
CA GLU A 24 3.83 -13.28 1.94
C GLU A 24 5.23 -13.68 1.46
N GLN A 25 5.87 -12.82 0.65
CA GLN A 25 7.23 -13.03 0.16
C GLN A 25 8.33 -12.77 1.21
N GLY A 26 7.98 -12.48 2.46
CA GLY A 26 8.94 -12.31 3.56
C GLY A 26 9.63 -10.95 3.62
N PHE A 27 9.09 -9.94 2.93
CA PHE A 27 9.54 -8.56 3.10
C PHE A 27 8.96 -7.95 4.39
N ALA A 28 9.62 -6.89 4.86
CA ALA A 28 9.06 -5.94 5.82
C ALA A 28 8.45 -4.76 5.03
N PRO A 29 7.15 -4.77 4.72
CA PRO A 29 6.51 -3.70 3.97
C PRO A 29 6.29 -2.43 4.81
N TYR A 30 6.47 -1.28 4.17
CA TYR A 30 6.17 0.05 4.70
C TYR A 30 5.25 0.76 3.71
N ALA A 31 4.05 1.12 4.16
CA ALA A 31 3.08 1.83 3.33
C ALA A 31 3.43 3.32 3.24
N LEU A 32 3.41 3.87 2.03
CA LEU A 32 3.55 5.29 1.75
C LEU A 32 2.35 5.77 0.94
N SER A 33 1.56 6.66 1.55
CA SER A 33 0.42 7.32 0.91
C SER A 33 0.75 8.79 0.70
N PHE A 34 0.39 9.34 -0.45
CA PHE A 34 0.47 10.77 -0.70
C PHE A 34 -0.92 11.38 -0.55
N SER A 35 -1.03 12.53 0.10
CA SER A 35 -2.25 13.35 0.10
C SER A 35 -1.97 14.59 -0.76
N TYR A 36 -2.50 14.61 -1.98
CA TYR A 36 -2.26 15.68 -2.96
C TYR A 36 -3.55 16.25 -3.55
N GLY A 37 -4.67 16.11 -2.82
CA GLY A 37 -5.99 16.58 -3.25
C GLY A 37 -6.67 15.66 -4.26
N GLN A 38 -6.54 14.33 -4.08
CA GLN A 38 -7.22 13.37 -4.95
C GLN A 38 -8.72 13.65 -5.03
N ARG A 39 -9.29 13.60 -6.25
CA ARG A 39 -10.71 13.87 -6.51
C ARG A 39 -11.67 12.92 -5.77
N HIS A 40 -11.24 11.69 -5.49
CA HIS A 40 -12.03 10.70 -4.77
C HIS A 40 -11.50 10.56 -3.34
N GLN A 41 -12.03 11.37 -2.41
CA GLN A 41 -11.85 11.18 -0.96
C GLN A 41 -12.73 10.05 -0.39
N GLN A 42 -13.63 9.50 -1.21
CA GLN A 42 -14.51 8.39 -0.88
C GLN A 42 -14.28 7.31 -1.95
N GLU A 43 -13.66 6.20 -1.60
CA GLU A 43 -13.98 4.97 -2.34
C GLU A 43 -15.03 4.13 -1.62
N LEU A 44 -15.43 4.45 -0.38
CA LEU A 44 -16.48 3.72 0.35
C LEU A 44 -17.17 4.64 1.37
N GLU A 45 -18.41 5.03 1.09
CA GLU A 45 -19.49 4.75 2.05
C GLU A 45 -19.79 3.25 2.01
#